data_AF-A0AAP3MB47-F1
#
_entry.id   AF-A0AAP3MB47-F1
#
_cell.length_a   1.000
_cell.length_b   1.000
_cell.length_c   1.000
_cell.angle_alpha   90.00
_cell.angle_beta   90.00
_cell.angle_gamma   90.00
#
_symmetry.space_group_name_H-M   'P 1'
#
loop_
_entity.id
_entity.type
_entity.pdbx_description
1 polymer ?
#
loop_
_entity_poly.entity_id
_entity_poly.type
_entity_poly.pdbx_seq_one_letter_code
_entity_poly.pdbx_strand_id
1 'polypeptide(L)'
;MVKGLPSPLEYRNDLYYWPPNVAISPDTTNLFITMDGIDKVCFLNTGLQGGLEQISEISIIINGAKKDWNCFPYTTTILEARP
;
A
#
# COMPACT_ATOMS: atom_id res chain seq x y z
N MET A 1 3.02 0.80 16.30
CA MET A 1 3.90 1.86 15.76
C MET A 1 4.16 1.51 14.30
N VAL A 2 3.63 2.30 13.37
CA VAL A 2 3.85 2.11 11.93
C VAL A 2 5.28 2.54 11.61
N LYS A 3 6.08 1.65 11.03
CA LYS A 3 7.45 1.95 10.58
C LYS A 3 7.46 1.95 9.05
N GLY A 4 7.70 3.12 8.45
CA GLY A 4 7.84 3.29 7.01
C GLY A 4 7.14 4.55 6.49
N LEU A 5 7.80 5.28 5.59
CA LEU A 5 7.15 6.31 4.79
C LEU A 5 6.33 5.63 3.68
N PRO A 6 5.14 6.12 3.34
CA PRO A 6 4.34 5.55 2.26
C PRO A 6 5.08 5.71 0.93
N SER A 7 5.05 4.66 0.11
CA SER A 7 5.67 4.67 -1.21
C SER A 7 4.66 5.11 -2.27
N PRO A 8 4.90 6.17 -3.05
CA PRO A 8 4.00 6.57 -4.12
C PRO A 8 4.03 5.51 -5.23
N LEU A 9 2.86 5.07 -5.68
CA LEU A 9 2.76 4.16 -6.82
C LEU A 9 2.80 4.92 -8.14
N GLU A 10 3.47 4.34 -9.14
CA GLU A 10 3.40 4.83 -10.51
C GLU A 10 2.10 4.33 -11.15
N TYR A 11 1.27 5.25 -11.67
CA TYR A 11 0.05 4.91 -12.40
C TYR A 11 0.26 5.14 -13.91
N ARG A 12 0.16 4.06 -14.71
CA ARG A 12 0.27 4.13 -16.18
C ARG A 12 -0.61 3.06 -16.81
N ASN A 13 -1.27 3.41 -17.93
CA ASN A 13 -2.14 2.49 -18.67
C ASN A 13 -3.14 1.75 -17.76
N ASP A 14 -3.80 2.48 -16.86
CA ASP A 14 -4.78 1.96 -15.89
C ASP A 14 -4.24 0.92 -14.89
N LEU A 15 -2.91 0.87 -14.71
CA LEU A 15 -2.24 -0.07 -13.82
C LEU A 15 -1.33 0.65 -12.82
N TYR A 16 -1.31 0.15 -11.58
CA TYR A 16 -0.37 0.59 -10.56
C TYR A 16 0.89 -0.27 -10.55
N TYR A 17 2.05 0.39 -10.52
CA TYR A 17 3.35 -0.25 -10.48
C TYR A 17 4.07 0.08 -9.18
N TRP A 18 4.68 -0.96 -8.62
CA TRP A 18 5.60 -0.80 -7.51
C TRP A 18 6.87 -0.08 -7.96
N PRO A 19 7.40 0.90 -7.20
CA PRO A 19 8.60 1.62 -7.58
C PRO A 19 9.80 0.67 -7.75
N PRO A 20 10.51 0.71 -8.89
CA PRO A 20 11.60 -0.23 -9.17
C PRO A 20 12.80 -0.07 -8.21
N ASN A 21 12.94 1.10 -7.59
CA ASN A 21 14.03 1.42 -6.67
C ASN A 21 13.70 1.14 -5.19
N VAL A 22 12.52 0.60 -4.90
CA VAL A 22 12.10 0.26 -3.54
C VAL A 22 12.07 -1.26 -3.42
N ALA A 23 13.00 -1.82 -2.66
CA ALA A 23 13.00 -3.26 -2.38
C ALA A 23 11.77 -3.63 -1.54
N ILE A 24 11.08 -4.70 -1.95
CA ILE A 24 9.97 -5.31 -1.21
C ILE A 24 10.38 -6.73 -0.82
N SER A 25 10.19 -7.08 0.45
CA SER A 25 10.47 -8.45 0.91
C SER A 25 9.44 -9.42 0.32
N PRO A 26 9.83 -10.65 -0.07
CA PRO A 26 8.85 -11.66 -0.46
C PRO A 26 7.83 -11.96 0.66
N ASP A 27 8.21 -11.77 1.93
CA ASP A 27 7.37 -12.01 3.10
C ASP A 27 6.50 -10.81 3.48
N THR A 28 6.47 -9.75 2.67
CA THR A 28 5.67 -8.56 2.94
C THR A 28 4.17 -8.88 2.88
N THR A 29 3.50 -8.78 4.03
CA THR A 29 2.05 -9.00 4.17
C THR A 29 1.25 -7.70 4.14
N ASN A 30 1.91 -6.56 4.37
CA ASN A 30 1.31 -5.23 4.36
C ASN A 30 2.20 -4.19 3.66
N LEU A 31 1.58 -3.23 2.96
CA LEU A 31 2.22 -2.12 2.28
C LEU A 31 1.70 -0.79 2.78
N PHE A 32 2.55 0.23 2.76
CA PHE A 32 2.17 1.62 2.95
C PHE A 32 2.42 2.35 1.64
N ILE A 33 1.36 2.84 1.03
CA ILE A 33 1.41 3.45 -0.31
C ILE A 33 0.67 4.77 -0.34
N THR A 34 1.08 5.65 -1.25
CA THR A 34 0.31 6.86 -1.58
C THR A 34 -0.29 6.68 -2.96
N MET A 35 -1.61 6.85 -3.05
CA MET A 35 -2.36 6.83 -4.31
C MET A 35 -3.27 8.05 -4.37
N ASP A 36 -3.19 8.80 -5.47
CA ASP A 36 -4.00 10.01 -5.69
C ASP A 36 -3.89 11.03 -4.54
N GLY A 37 -2.69 11.14 -3.96
CA GLY A 37 -2.43 12.02 -2.82
C GLY A 37 -2.95 11.53 -1.47
N ILE A 38 -3.52 10.32 -1.39
CA ILE A 38 -4.06 9.73 -0.17
C ILE A 38 -3.22 8.52 0.23
N ASP A 39 -2.68 8.57 1.45
CA ASP A 39 -1.95 7.46 2.07
C ASP A 39 -2.88 6.31 2.45
N LYS A 40 -2.44 5.09 2.13
CA LYS A 40 -3.19 3.85 2.32
C LYS A 40 -2.30 2.76 2.91
N VAL A 41 -2.88 1.98 3.81
CA VAL A 41 -2.30 0.74 4.28
C VAL A 41 -3.00 -0.39 3.54
N CYS A 42 -2.21 -1.25 2.90
CA CYS A 42 -2.71 -2.33 2.07
C CYS A 42 -2.31 -3.67 2.65
N PHE A 43 -3.21 -4.62 2.66
CA PHE A 43 -2.95 -5.99 3.10
C PHE A 43 -3.12 -6.92 1.92
N LEU A 44 -2.25 -7.93 1.81
CA LEU A 44 -2.34 -8.92 0.74
C LEU A 44 -3.75 -9.52 0.79
N ASN A 45 -4.45 -9.57 -0.36
CA ASN A 45 -5.83 -10.04 -0.39
C ASN A 45 -5.89 -11.55 -0.14
N THR A 46 -5.90 -11.97 1.13
CA THR A 46 -6.05 -13.35 1.58
C THR A 46 -7.49 -13.69 1.98
N GLY A 47 -8.46 -12.85 1.60
CA GLY A 47 -9.86 -12.99 1.99
C GLY A 47 -10.11 -12.49 3.41
N LEU A 48 -10.21 -11.16 3.60
CA LEU A 48 -10.74 -10.60 4.83
C LEU A 48 -12.27 -10.72 4.80
N GLN A 49 -12.80 -11.73 5.52
CA GLN A 49 -14.21 -11.81 5.84
C GLN A 49 -14.58 -10.68 6.81
N GLY A 50 -15.34 -9.70 6.32
CA GLY A 50 -16.18 -8.86 7.18
C GLY A 50 -15.65 -7.46 7.46
N GLY A 51 -16.41 -6.47 6.99
CA GLY A 51 -16.83 -5.36 7.86
C GLY A 51 -16.04 -4.07 7.83
N LEU A 52 -15.23 -3.79 6.80
CA LEU A 52 -14.60 -2.47 6.66
C LEU A 52 -15.17 -1.76 5.42
N GLU A 53 -16.01 -0.74 5.67
CA GLU A 53 -16.86 -0.04 4.69
C GLU A 53 -16.12 0.83 3.66
N GLN A 54 -14.80 0.66 3.48
CA GLN A 54 -14.10 1.34 2.38
C GLN A 54 -12.82 0.60 1.98
N ILE A 55 -12.99 -0.65 1.54
CA ILE A 55 -11.91 -1.42 0.89
C ILE A 55 -11.80 -0.93 -0.56
N SER A 56 -10.65 -0.35 -0.92
CA SER A 56 -10.27 -0.25 -2.34
C SER A 56 -9.44 -1.48 -2.67
N GLU A 57 -10.03 -2.44 -3.37
CA GLU A 57 -9.26 -3.53 -3.96
C GLU A 57 -8.48 -2.98 -5.15
N ILE A 58 -7.16 -3.15 -5.11
CA ILE A 58 -6.26 -2.70 -6.17
C ILE A 58 -5.32 -3.81 -6.58
N SER A 59 -4.88 -3.75 -7.83
CA SER A 59 -3.83 -4.61 -8.34
C SER A 59 -2.54 -3.81 -8.52
N ILE A 60 -1.46 -4.28 -7.91
CA ILE A 60 -0.12 -3.69 -8.04
C ILE A 60 0.77 -4.68 -8.77
N ILE A 61 1.47 -4.21 -9.80
CA ILE A 61 2.52 -4.99 -10.46
C ILE A 61 3.81 -4.83 -9.66
N ILE A 62 4.24 -5.93 -9.04
CA ILE A 62 5.46 -6.03 -8.24
C ILE A 62 6.38 -7.03 -8.94
N ASN A 63 7.56 -6.57 -9.38
CA ASN A 63 8.54 -7.40 -10.10
C ASN A 63 7.94 -8.16 -11.30
N GLY A 64 7.01 -7.53 -12.04
CA GLY A 64 6.32 -8.14 -13.18
C GLY A 64 5.14 -9.06 -12.83
N ALA A 65 4.91 -9.37 -11.55
CA ALA A 65 3.77 -10.13 -11.10
C ALA A 65 2.64 -9.21 -10.60
N LYS A 66 1.43 -9.43 -11.08
CA LYS A 66 0.23 -8.77 -10.58
C LYS A 66 -0.13 -9.36 -9.21
N LYS A 67 -0.28 -8.51 -8.19
CA LYS A 67 -0.73 -8.89 -6.85
C LYS A 67 -1.92 -8.02 -6.44
N ASP A 68 -2.95 -8.65 -5.89
CA ASP A 68 -4.16 -7.95 -5.44
C ASP A 68 -4.08 -7.66 -3.94
N TRP A 69 -4.49 -6.45 -3.58
CA TRP A 69 -4.36 -5.89 -2.24
C TRP A 69 -5.65 -5.20 -1.82
N ASN A 70 -6.01 -5.38 -0.55
CA ASN A 70 -7.09 -4.63 0.09
C ASN A 70 -6.48 -3.41 0.78
N CYS A 71 -6.80 -2.22 0.28
CA CYS A 71 -6.23 -0.97 0.76
C CYS A 71 -7.25 -0.14 1.53
N PHE A 72 -6.78 0.44 2.64
CA PHE A 72 -7.55 1.27 3.54
C PHE A 72 -6.87 2.63 3.68
N PRO A 73 -7.59 3.75 3.50
CA PRO A 73 -7.04 5.06 3.82
C PRO A 73 -6.71 5.11 5.31
N TYR A 74 -5.59 5.74 5.65
CA TYR A 74 -5.25 6.00 7.06
C TYR A 74 -4.73 7.42 7.22
N THR A 75 -4.99 8.00 8.38
CA THR A 75 -4.44 9.30 8.76
C THR A 75 -3.17 9.05 9.56
N THR A 76 -2.03 9.52 9.05
CA THR A 76 -0.77 9.46 9.80
C THR A 76 -0.72 10.62 10.80
N THR A 77 -0.72 10.33 12.10
CA THR A 77 -0.31 11.33 13.10
C THR A 77 1.21 11.31 13.19
N ILE A 78 1.88 12.29 12.58
CA ILE A 78 3.32 12.46 12.70
C ILE A 78 3.62 12.96 14.12
N LEU A 79 4.23 12.09 14.95
CA LEU A 79 4.78 12.49 16.24
C LEU A 79 6.24 12.91 16.01
N GLU A 80 6.51 14.21 15.97
CA GLU A 80 7.88 14.72 15.95
C GLU A 80 8.58 14.35 17.27
N ALA A 81 9.58 13.47 17.20
CA ALA A 81 10.51 13.30 18.31
C ALA A 81 11.53 14.44 18.25
N ARG A 82 11.42 15.40 19.18
CA ARG A 82 12.49 16.38 19.40
C ARG A 82 13.64 15.68 20.14
N PRO A 83 14.91 15.91 19.74
CA PRO A 83 16.07 15.35 20.45
C PRO A 83 16.18 15.86 21.90
#